data_AF-A0A2V8G0M5-F1
#
_entry.id   AF-A0A2V8G0M5-F1
#
_cell.length_a   1.000
_cell.length_b   1.000
_cell.length_c   1.000
_cell.angle_alpha   90.00
_cell.angle_beta   90.00
_cell.angle_gamma   90.00
#
_symmetry.space_group_name_H-M   'P 1'
#
loop_
_entity.id
_entity.type
_entity.pdbx_description
1 polymer ?
#
loop_
_entity_poly.entity_id
_entity_poly.type
_entity_poly.pdbx_seq_one_letter_code
_entity_poly.pdbx_strand_id
1 'polypeptide(L)'
;EPPNVAGWVLGQSWFSTGAMLARMNFASTLAANQKFKLAAAATAARSSPQALVNYLLDQMTLDVDDAMYADLVSYAGTGGAWTGSDAQLQTKSSGLAHLILGSPEYQFV
;
A
#
# COMPACT_ATOMS: atom_id res chain seq x y z
N GLU A 1 13.90 -44.24 9.58
CA GLU A 1 14.83 -43.11 9.75
C GLU A 1 14.12 -42.00 10.52
N PRO A 2 14.78 -41.28 11.45
CA PRO A 2 14.16 -40.16 12.13
C PRO A 2 13.99 -38.98 11.14
N PRO A 3 13.00 -38.08 11.36
CA PRO A 3 12.75 -36.96 10.45
C PRO A 3 13.96 -36.01 10.43
N ASN A 4 14.46 -35.68 9.24
CA ASN A 4 15.54 -34.72 9.13
C ASN A 4 15.03 -33.31 9.42
N VAL A 5 15.80 -32.54 10.18
CA VAL A 5 15.56 -31.13 10.44
C VAL A 5 16.04 -30.34 9.23
N ALA A 6 15.34 -30.50 8.09
CA ALA A 6 15.50 -29.55 6.98
C ALA A 6 14.92 -28.22 7.49
N GLY A 7 15.78 -27.42 8.11
CA GLY A 7 15.45 -26.08 8.58
C GLY A 7 14.78 -25.29 7.47
N TRP A 8 13.87 -24.40 7.85
CA TRP A 8 13.24 -23.43 6.97
C TRP A 8 14.25 -22.93 5.94
N VAL A 9 13.91 -23.04 4.65
CA VAL A 9 14.81 -22.62 3.58
C VAL A 9 15.07 -21.13 3.75
N LEU A 10 16.27 -20.79 4.22
CA LEU A 10 16.74 -19.40 4.36
C LEU A 10 17.43 -18.98 3.05
N GLY A 11 17.27 -17.72 2.66
CA GLY A 11 17.79 -17.14 1.41
C GLY A 11 16.69 -16.89 0.37
N GLN A 12 16.98 -16.17 -0.72
CA GLN A 12 16.03 -15.63 -1.74
C GLN A 12 15.01 -16.62 -2.35
N SER A 13 15.11 -17.93 -2.08
CA SER A 13 14.15 -18.95 -2.49
C SER A 13 12.81 -18.91 -1.74
N TRP A 14 12.72 -18.27 -0.57
CA TRP A 14 11.44 -18.06 0.12
C TRP A 14 10.53 -17.01 -0.56
N PHE A 15 11.11 -16.17 -1.42
CA PHE A 15 10.43 -15.06 -2.09
C PHE A 15 10.34 -15.35 -3.59
N SER A 16 9.41 -16.21 -3.98
CA SER A 16 9.19 -16.52 -5.40
C SER A 16 8.40 -15.39 -6.09
N THR A 17 8.58 -15.24 -7.40
CA THR A 17 7.74 -14.34 -8.22
C THR A 17 6.24 -14.64 -8.04
N GLY A 18 5.89 -15.92 -7.87
CA GLY A 18 4.52 -16.34 -7.58
C GLY A 18 4.00 -15.84 -6.22
N ALA A 19 4.84 -15.87 -5.19
CA ALA A 19 4.50 -15.31 -3.88
C ALA A 19 4.33 -13.79 -3.94
N MET A 20 5.20 -13.08 -4.67
CA MET A 20 5.08 -11.63 -4.88
C MET A 20 3.76 -11.26 -5.59
N LEU A 21 3.41 -12.00 -6.66
CA LEU A 21 2.15 -11.81 -7.37
C LEU A 21 0.93 -12.08 -6.47
N ALA A 22 0.98 -13.13 -5.65
CA ALA A 22 -0.09 -13.44 -4.70
C ALA A 22 -0.29 -12.32 -3.67
N ARG A 23 0.80 -11.71 -3.19
CA ARG A 23 0.75 -10.59 -2.24
C ARG A 23 0.21 -9.31 -2.88
N MET A 24 0.58 -9.00 -4.13
CA MET A 24 -0.03 -7.89 -4.88
C MET A 24 -1.54 -8.09 -5.08
N ASN A 25 -1.97 -9.29 -5.47
CA ASN A 25 -3.39 -9.60 -5.63
C ASN A 25 -4.15 -9.52 -4.30
N PHE A 26 -3.55 -9.97 -3.21
CA PHE A 26 -4.10 -9.82 -1.86
C PHE A 26 -4.23 -8.34 -1.48
N ALA A 27 -3.19 -7.53 -1.69
CA ALA A 27 -3.20 -6.09 -1.42
C ALA A 27 -4.33 -5.38 -2.19
N SER A 28 -4.48 -5.67 -3.48
CA SER A 28 -5.57 -5.16 -4.32
C SER A 28 -6.94 -5.51 -3.76
N THR A 29 -7.15 -6.80 -3.42
CA THR A 29 -8.41 -7.31 -2.88
C THR A 29 -8.73 -6.68 -1.52
N LEU A 30 -7.76 -6.61 -0.63
CA LEU A 30 -7.91 -6.04 0.70
C LEU A 30 -8.25 -4.55 0.62
N ALA A 31 -7.50 -3.78 -0.15
CA ALA A 31 -7.71 -2.35 -0.29
C ALA A 31 -9.08 -2.02 -0.91
N ALA A 32 -9.49 -2.77 -1.93
CA ALA A 32 -10.82 -2.65 -2.53
C ALA A 32 -11.94 -2.96 -1.53
N ASN A 33 -11.79 -4.02 -0.73
CA ASN A 33 -12.77 -4.43 0.27
C ASN A 33 -12.86 -3.45 1.46
N GLN A 34 -11.75 -2.81 1.83
CA GLN A 34 -11.69 -1.86 2.95
C GLN A 34 -11.87 -0.40 2.52
N LYS A 35 -12.16 -0.10 1.24
CA LYS A 35 -12.20 1.27 0.69
C LYS A 35 -12.99 2.29 1.52
N PHE A 36 -14.12 1.89 2.11
CA PHE A 36 -14.93 2.77 2.95
C PHE A 36 -14.28 3.05 4.31
N LYS A 37 -13.66 2.03 4.92
CA LYS A 37 -12.95 2.17 6.19
C LYS A 37 -11.66 2.97 6.02
N LEU A 38 -10.93 2.76 4.93
CA LEU A 38 -9.75 3.54 4.57
C LEU A 38 -10.11 5.03 4.39
N ALA A 39 -11.20 5.32 3.68
CA ALA A 39 -11.72 6.68 3.53
C ALA A 39 -12.08 7.31 4.88
N ALA A 40 -12.83 6.58 5.71
CA ALA A 40 -13.27 7.04 7.02
C ALA A 40 -12.07 7.39 7.91
N ALA A 41 -11.07 6.49 7.98
CA ALA A 41 -9.85 6.69 8.75
C ALA A 41 -9.05 7.90 8.25
N ALA A 42 -8.96 8.09 6.93
CA ALA A 42 -8.21 9.18 6.32
C ALA A 42 -8.94 10.53 6.27
N THR A 43 -10.12 10.66 6.90
CA THR A 43 -10.94 11.89 6.81
C THR A 43 -10.18 13.14 7.30
N ALA A 44 -9.36 13.01 8.34
CA ALA A 44 -8.55 14.12 8.86
C ALA A 44 -7.44 14.55 7.89
N ALA A 45 -7.05 13.68 6.96
CA ALA A 45 -5.99 13.89 5.99
C ALA A 45 -6.49 14.37 4.62
N ARG A 46 -7.75 14.83 4.53
CA ARG A 46 -8.40 15.21 3.26
C ARG A 46 -7.96 16.55 2.67
N SER A 47 -7.11 17.30 3.37
CA SER A 47 -6.76 18.68 3.02
C SER A 47 -5.93 18.78 1.73
N SER A 48 -5.13 17.76 1.41
CA SER A 48 -4.33 17.73 0.19
C SER A 48 -3.95 16.30 -0.19
N PRO A 49 -3.51 16.06 -1.44
CA PRO A 49 -2.93 14.77 -1.84
C PRO A 49 -1.77 14.34 -0.93
N GLN A 50 -0.89 15.28 -0.58
CA GLN A 50 0.26 15.06 0.30
C GLN A 50 -0.17 14.65 1.71
N ALA A 51 -1.20 15.30 2.27
CA ALA A 51 -1.71 14.96 3.59
C ALA A 51 -2.23 13.51 3.62
N LEU A 52 -2.96 13.08 2.58
CA LEU A 52 -3.43 11.70 2.46
C LEU A 52 -2.27 10.70 2.36
N VAL A 53 -1.26 10.99 1.53
CA VAL A 53 -0.08 10.12 1.38
C VAL A 53 0.68 10.00 2.70
N ASN A 54 0.98 11.13 3.35
CA ASN A 54 1.67 11.16 4.64
C ASN A 54 0.92 10.35 5.70
N TYR A 55 -0.40 10.50 5.76
CA TYR A 55 -1.24 9.75 6.69
C TYR A 55 -1.13 8.24 6.45
N LEU A 56 -1.20 7.77 5.20
CA LEU A 56 -1.12 6.34 4.90
C LEU A 56 0.27 5.75 5.16
N LEU A 57 1.33 6.49 4.82
CA LEU A 57 2.71 6.07 5.09
C LEU A 57 2.98 5.95 6.59
N ASP A 58 2.49 6.90 7.40
CA ASP A 58 2.58 6.86 8.86
C ASP A 58 1.84 5.65 9.45
N GLN A 59 0.59 5.42 9.02
CA GLN A 59 -0.21 4.28 9.48
C GLN A 59 0.37 2.91 9.08
N MET A 60 1.09 2.85 7.96
CA MET A 60 1.74 1.63 7.48
C MET A 60 3.21 1.53 7.92
N THR A 61 3.71 2.56 8.61
CA THR A 61 5.09 2.65 9.12
C THR A 61 6.14 2.40 8.04
N LEU A 62 5.89 2.95 6.84
CA LEU A 62 6.78 2.81 5.69
C LEU A 62 7.54 4.12 5.46
N ASP A 63 8.86 4.02 5.49
CA ASP A 63 9.75 5.10 5.02
C ASP A 63 10.04 4.88 3.53
N VAL A 64 9.86 5.94 2.73
CA VAL A 64 9.97 5.89 1.27
C VAL A 64 10.92 6.98 0.80
N ASP A 65 11.61 6.74 -0.31
CA ASP A 65 12.44 7.78 -0.91
C ASP A 65 11.60 8.89 -1.56
N ASP A 66 12.27 10.01 -1.89
CA ASP A 66 11.62 11.18 -2.48
C ASP A 66 10.94 10.88 -3.82
N ALA A 67 11.47 9.91 -4.59
CA ALA A 67 10.94 9.56 -5.90
C ALA A 67 9.61 8.80 -5.76
N MET A 68 9.57 7.76 -4.93
CA MET A 68 8.36 7.01 -4.62
C MET A 68 7.32 7.92 -3.96
N TYR A 69 7.73 8.81 -3.05
CA TYR A 69 6.83 9.79 -2.46
C TYR A 69 6.17 10.67 -3.52
N ALA A 70 6.95 11.21 -4.45
CA ALA A 70 6.45 12.04 -5.53
C ALA A 70 5.46 11.27 -6.43
N ASP A 71 5.73 9.99 -6.73
CA ASP A 71 4.84 9.13 -7.50
C ASP A 71 3.51 8.86 -6.79
N LEU A 72 3.53 8.60 -5.48
CA LEU A 72 2.32 8.43 -4.67
C LEU A 72 1.47 9.72 -4.64
N VAL A 73 2.11 10.88 -4.45
CA VAL A 73 1.43 12.18 -4.47
C VAL A 73 0.85 12.47 -5.87
N SER A 74 1.60 12.16 -6.92
CA SER A 74 1.14 12.27 -8.31
C SER A 74 -0.11 11.42 -8.54
N TYR A 75 -0.09 10.14 -8.13
CA TYR A 75 -1.25 9.26 -8.19
C TYR A 75 -2.45 9.83 -7.43
N ALA A 76 -2.24 10.33 -6.22
CA ALA A 76 -3.28 10.94 -5.40
C ALA A 76 -3.94 12.14 -6.10
N GLY A 77 -3.17 12.91 -6.87
CA GLY A 77 -3.63 14.05 -7.68
C GLY A 77 -4.25 13.72 -9.04
N THR A 78 -4.23 12.47 -9.51
CA THR A 78 -4.83 12.12 -10.82
C THR A 78 -6.36 12.24 -10.82
N GLY A 79 -6.95 12.49 -11.99
CA GLY A 79 -8.42 12.51 -12.17
C GLY A 79 -9.09 13.86 -11.91
N GLY A 80 -8.32 14.95 -11.85
CA GLY A 80 -8.81 16.33 -11.73
C GLY A 80 -8.32 17.03 -10.47
N ALA A 81 -8.88 18.21 -10.19
CA ALA A 81 -8.52 18.99 -9.01
C ALA A 81 -8.79 18.22 -7.71
N TRP A 82 -7.92 18.42 -6.71
CA TRP A 82 -8.16 17.89 -5.37
C TRP A 82 -9.32 18.63 -4.71
N THR A 83 -10.40 17.90 -4.44
CA THR A 83 -11.60 18.39 -3.74
C THR A 83 -11.66 17.92 -2.30
N GLY A 84 -10.91 16.85 -1.96
CA GLY A 84 -11.00 16.17 -0.69
C GLY A 84 -12.36 15.50 -0.45
N SER A 85 -13.26 15.38 -1.43
CA SER A 85 -14.61 14.80 -1.26
C SER A 85 -14.58 13.34 -0.80
N ASP A 86 -15.68 12.84 -0.23
CA ASP A 86 -15.74 11.47 0.30
C ASP A 86 -15.52 10.41 -0.81
N ALA A 87 -16.06 10.67 -2.00
CA ALA A 87 -15.80 9.82 -3.17
C ALA A 87 -14.33 9.84 -3.61
N GLN A 88 -13.67 11.01 -3.53
CA GLN A 88 -12.25 11.13 -3.82
C GLN A 88 -11.40 10.41 -2.77
N LEU A 89 -11.70 10.60 -1.48
CA LEU A 89 -11.03 9.86 -0.38
C LEU A 89 -11.18 8.35 -0.54
N GLN A 90 -12.38 7.85 -0.86
CA GLN A 90 -12.62 6.43 -1.06
C GLN A 90 -11.80 5.84 -2.20
N THR A 91 -11.76 6.53 -3.34
CA THR A 91 -11.00 6.08 -4.50
C THR A 91 -9.50 6.14 -4.23
N LYS A 92 -9.02 7.27 -3.69
CA LYS A 92 -7.58 7.51 -3.52
C LYS A 92 -6.97 6.75 -2.36
N SER A 93 -7.66 6.64 -1.22
CA SER A 93 -7.13 5.88 -0.07
C SER A 93 -6.98 4.39 -0.38
N SER A 94 -7.96 3.78 -1.06
CA SER A 94 -7.87 2.38 -1.49
C SER A 94 -6.80 2.16 -2.56
N GLY A 95 -6.71 3.06 -3.55
CA GLY A 95 -5.67 3.01 -4.56
C GLY A 95 -4.25 3.13 -4.00
N LEU A 96 -4.03 4.12 -3.12
CA LEU A 96 -2.74 4.31 -2.44
C LEU A 96 -2.39 3.13 -1.53
N ALA A 97 -3.35 2.61 -0.77
CA ALA A 97 -3.13 1.43 0.06
C ALA A 97 -2.73 0.21 -0.79
N HIS A 98 -3.34 0.01 -1.95
CA HIS A 98 -2.92 -1.03 -2.88
C HIS A 98 -1.49 -0.81 -3.39
N LEU A 99 -1.14 0.42 -3.82
CA LEU A 99 0.20 0.74 -4.31
C LEU A 99 1.28 0.53 -3.23
N ILE A 100 1.03 1.02 -2.01
CA ILE A 100 1.96 0.89 -0.88
C ILE A 100 2.13 -0.58 -0.50
N LEU A 101 1.03 -1.31 -0.27
CA LEU A 101 1.10 -2.73 0.10
C LEU A 101 1.66 -3.62 -1.01
N GLY A 102 1.54 -3.21 -2.27
CA GLY A 102 2.10 -3.90 -3.42
C GLY A 102 3.56 -3.55 -3.72
N SER A 103 4.13 -2.55 -3.04
CA SER A 103 5.46 -2.02 -3.36
C SER A 103 6.57 -2.95 -2.84
N PRO A 104 7.70 -3.06 -3.56
CA PRO A 104 8.88 -3.80 -3.08
C PRO A 104 9.29 -3.39 -1.65
N GLU A 105 9.26 -2.09 -1.37
CA GLU A 105 9.69 -1.48 -0.11
C GLU A 105 8.85 -1.99 1.06
N TYR A 106 7.55 -2.25 0.88
CA TYR A 106 6.69 -2.87 1.89
C TYR A 106 6.82 -4.39 1.94
N GLN A 107 7.18 -5.01 0.82
CA GLN A 107 7.22 -6.46 0.66
C GLN A 107 8.49 -7.11 1.23
N PHE A 108 9.58 -6.34 1.34
CA PHE A 108 10.89 -6.79 1.82
C PHE A 108 11.22 -6.38 3.26
N VAL A 109 10.28 -5.76 3.99
CA VAL A 109 10.41 -5.50 5.45
C VAL A 109 10.27 -6.79 6.26
#